data_AF-A0A3B1CTB3-F1
#
_entry.id   AF-A0A3B1CTB3-F1
#
_cell.length_a   1.000
_cell.length_b   1.000
_cell.length_c   1.000
_cell.angle_alpha   90.00
_cell.angle_beta   90.00
_cell.angle_gamma   90.00
#
_symmetry.space_group_name_H-M   'P 1'
#
loop_
_entity.id
_entity.type
_entity.pdbx_description
1 polymer ?
#
loop_
_entity_poly.entity_id
_entity_poly.type
_entity_poly.pdbx_seq_one_letter_code
_entity_poly.pdbx_strand_id
1 'polypeptide(L)' 'MMTDTEIKIKGLALLTKSLGDVEAERFIALILKEPFDYTKWRQGLHEDFSIEEISKKAMSLRQKDKNIEE' A
#
# COMPACT_ATOMS: atom_id res chain seq x y z
N MET A 1 -8.51 14.29 -7.07
CA MET A 1 -7.75 13.02 -7.21
C MET A 1 -6.63 13.30 -8.20
N MET A 2 -5.42 12.81 -7.96
CA MET A 2 -4.32 13.00 -8.92
C MET A 2 -4.66 12.28 -10.23
N THR A 3 -4.23 12.84 -11.35
CA THR A 3 -4.28 12.21 -12.67
C THR A 3 -3.28 11.07 -12.78
N ASP A 4 -3.50 10.15 -13.70
CA ASP A 4 -2.58 9.03 -13.97
C ASP A 4 -1.15 9.53 -14.27
N THR A 5 -1.03 10.64 -14.98
CA THR A 5 0.26 11.28 -15.29
C THR A 5 0.95 11.79 -14.04
N GLU A 6 0.22 12.50 -13.16
CA GLU A 6 0.79 12.99 -11.90
C GLU A 6 1.21 11.85 -10.97
N ILE A 7 0.43 10.75 -10.94
CA ILE A 7 0.77 9.55 -10.16
C ILE A 7 2.08 8.93 -10.68
N LYS A 8 2.23 8.80 -12.00
CA LYS A 8 3.45 8.24 -12.62
C LYS A 8 4.69 9.10 -12.36
N ILE A 9 4.58 10.42 -12.56
CA ILE A 9 5.69 11.35 -12.32
C ILE A 9 6.15 11.28 -10.86
N LYS A 10 5.19 11.34 -9.93
CA LYS A 10 5.50 11.27 -8.50
C LYS A 10 6.08 9.90 -8.10
N GLY A 11 5.56 8.81 -8.67
CA GLY A 11 6.06 7.46 -8.44
C GLY A 11 7.50 7.29 -8.90
N LEU A 12 7.83 7.75 -10.11
CA LEU A 12 9.20 7.66 -10.65
C LEU A 12 10.19 8.46 -9.79
N ALA A 13 9.83 9.68 -9.38
CA ALA A 13 10.67 10.49 -8.51
C ALA A 13 10.93 9.84 -7.13
N LEU A 14 9.95 9.11 -6.59
CA LEU A 14 10.13 8.37 -5.34
C LEU A 14 11.02 7.14 -5.51
N LEU A 15 10.88 6.43 -6.63
CA LEU A 15 11.71 5.27 -6.96
C LEU A 15 13.18 5.68 -7.12
N THR A 16 13.47 6.69 -7.93
CA THR A 16 14.85 7.16 -8.14
C THR A 16 15.47 7.70 -6.85
N LYS A 17 14.70 8.43 -6.04
CA LYS A 17 15.17 8.92 -4.73
C LYS A 17 15.51 7.79 -3.75
N SER A 18 14.78 6.68 -3.79
CA SER A 18 14.91 5.61 -2.81
C SER A 18 15.88 4.51 -3.24
N LEU A 19 15.94 4.21 -4.54
CA LEU A 19 16.73 3.10 -5.09
C LEU A 19 17.97 3.58 -5.85
N GLY A 20 18.00 4.82 -6.33
CA GLY A 20 18.96 5.29 -7.33
C GLY A 20 18.45 5.07 -8.76
N ASP A 21 19.09 5.74 -9.73
CA ASP A 21 18.59 5.77 -11.11
C ASP A 21 18.65 4.38 -11.78
N VAL A 22 19.74 3.64 -11.58
CA VAL A 22 19.95 2.33 -12.23
C VAL A 22 18.96 1.28 -11.69
N GLU A 23 18.81 1.20 -10.37
CA GLU A 23 17.91 0.27 -9.72
C GLU A 23 16.44 0.62 -9.96
N ALA A 24 16.09 1.90 -10.05
CA ALA A 24 14.74 2.34 -10.40
C ALA A 24 14.35 1.89 -11.81
N GLU A 25 15.22 2.09 -12.81
CA GLU A 25 14.99 1.62 -14.18
C GLU A 25 14.86 0.10 -14.24
N ARG A 26 15.73 -0.63 -13.53
CA ARG A 26 15.64 -2.09 -13.43
C ARG A 26 14.34 -2.55 -12.77
N PHE A 27 13.86 -1.85 -11.74
CA PHE A 27 12.58 -2.14 -11.09
C PHE A 27 11.42 -2.01 -12.09
N ILE A 28 11.38 -0.91 -12.87
CA ILE A 28 10.34 -0.72 -13.90
C ILE A 28 10.41 -1.82 -14.95
N ALA A 29 11.61 -2.19 -15.41
CA ALA A 29 11.79 -3.28 -16.36
C ALA A 29 11.27 -4.62 -15.82
N LEU A 30 11.49 -4.93 -14.55
CA LEU A 30 10.97 -6.15 -13.90
C LEU A 30 9.44 -6.15 -13.81
N ILE A 31 8.84 -5.02 -13.40
CA ILE A 31 7.38 -4.87 -13.33
C ILE A 31 6.71 -5.02 -14.70
N LEU A 32 7.37 -4.57 -15.77
CA LEU A 32 6.85 -4.72 -17.14
C LEU A 32 7.03 -6.13 -17.71
N LYS A 33 8.08 -6.84 -17.28
CA LYS A 33 8.45 -8.16 -17.82
C LYS A 33 7.67 -9.29 -17.16
N GLU A 34 7.44 -9.21 -15.85
CA GLU A 34 6.88 -10.29 -15.05
C GLU A 34 5.61 -9.81 -14.33
N PRO A 35 4.50 -10.58 -14.36
CA PRO A 35 3.31 -10.22 -13.61
C PRO A 35 3.63 -10.24 -12.11
N PHE A 36 3.54 -9.07 -11.48
CA PHE A 36 3.71 -8.96 -10.04
C PHE A 36 2.47 -9.48 -9.31
N ASP A 37 2.66 -10.44 -8.40
CA ASP A 37 1.57 -11.00 -7.60
C ASP A 37 1.15 -10.02 -6.51
N TYR A 38 0.22 -9.14 -6.86
CA TYR A 38 -0.35 -8.15 -5.96
C TYR A 38 -0.97 -8.76 -4.70
N THR A 39 -1.55 -9.96 -4.82
CA THR A 39 -2.22 -10.64 -3.71
C THR A 39 -1.20 -11.09 -2.67
N LYS A 40 -0.10 -11.72 -3.11
CA LYS A 40 0.99 -12.13 -2.21
C LYS A 40 1.66 -10.94 -1.55
N TRP A 41 1.97 -9.88 -2.31
CA TRP A 41 2.56 -8.67 -1.74
C TRP A 41 1.64 -8.05 -0.69
N ARG A 42 0.33 -7.94 -0.96
CA ARG A 42 -0.65 -7.35 -0.04
C ARG A 42 -0.81 -8.15 1.25
N GLN A 43 -0.67 -9.48 1.22
CA GLN A 43 -0.72 -10.31 2.42
C GLN A 43 0.36 -9.91 3.44
N GLY A 44 1.57 -9.61 2.96
CA GLY A 44 2.69 -9.17 3.81
C GLY A 44 2.51 -7.79 4.46
N LEU A 45 1.59 -6.95 3.98
CA LEU A 45 1.33 -5.62 4.58
C LEU A 45 0.50 -5.67 5.87
N HIS A 46 -0.18 -6.79 6.13
CA HIS A 46 -1.07 -6.95 7.29
C HIS A 46 -0.50 -7.89 8.35
N GLU A 47 0.74 -8.39 8.17
CA GLU A 47 1.38 -9.35 9.07
C GLU A 47 1.56 -8.81 10.51
N ASP A 48 1.41 -7.50 10.74
CA ASP A 48 1.50 -6.90 12.08
C ASP A 48 0.23 -7.06 12.93
N PHE A 49 -0.91 -7.45 12.35
CA PHE A 49 -2.15 -7.67 13.13
C PHE A 49 -2.77 -9.03 12.81
N SER A 50 -2.94 -9.83 13.86
CA SER A 50 -3.80 -11.01 13.79
C SER A 50 -5.24 -10.63 13.41
N ILE A 51 -5.97 -11.57 12.80
CA ILE A 51 -7.40 -11.42 12.47
C ILE A 51 -8.21 -10.98 13.70
N GLU A 52 -7.81 -11.46 14.88
CA GLU A 52 -8.44 -11.15 16.15
C GLU A 52 -8.21 -9.68 16.58
N GLU A 53 -7.03 -9.13 16.31
CA GLU A 53 -6.72 -7.71 16.56
C GLU A 53 -7.41 -6.78 15.57
N ILE A 54 -7.51 -7.20 14.30
CA ILE A 54 -8.30 -6.48 13.29
C ILE A 54 -9.78 -6.44 13.73
N SER A 55 -10.32 -7.58 14.17
CA SER A 55 -11.69 -7.69 14.66
C SER A 55 -11.94 -6.82 15.90
N LYS A 56 -11.03 -6.85 16.89
CA LYS A 56 -11.11 -6.00 18.09
C LYS A 56 -11.06 -4.51 17.75
N LYS A 57 -10.20 -4.09 16.82
CA LYS A 57 -10.15 -2.70 16.35
C LYS A 57 -11.45 -2.29 15.65
N ALA A 58 -11.99 -3.15 14.78
CA ALA A 58 -13.26 -2.89 14.11
C ALA A 58 -14.43 -2.76 15.09
N MET A 59 -14.51 -3.64 16.09
CA MET A 59 -15.54 -3.56 17.15
C MET A 59 -15.38 -2.29 17.99
N SER A 60 -14.16 -1.91 18.33
CA SER A 60 -13.87 -0.71 19.13
C SER A 60 -14.26 0.58 18.39
N LEU A 61 -14.05 0.64 17.07
CA LEU A 61 -14.51 1.76 16.24
C LEU A 61 -16.04 1.85 16.23
N ARG A 62 -16.72 0.74 15.95
CA ARG A 62 -18.19 0.66 15.95
C ARG A 62 -18.81 1.06 17.30
N GLN A 63 -18.15 0.74 18.41
CA GLN A 63 -18.64 1.05 19.76
C GLN A 63 -18.41 2.53 20.14
N LYS A 64 -17.34 3.16 19.62
CA LYS A 64 -17.14 4.61 19.75
C LYS A 64 -18.19 5.41 18.99
N ASP A 65 -18.54 4.98 17.77
CA ASP A 65 -19.58 5.66 16.98
C ASP A 65 -20.95 5.63 17.69
N LYS A 66 -21.26 4.53 18.38
CA LYS A 66 -22.48 4.39 19.19
C LYS A 66 -22.55 5.32 20.40
N ASN A 67 -21.42 5.71 20.97
CA ASN A 67 -21.36 6.59 22.14
C ASN A 67 -21.33 8.08 21.77
N ILE A 68 -21.31 8.42 20.49
CA ILE A 68 -21.37 9.81 19.98
C ILE A 68 -22.81 10.18 19.59
N GLU A 69 -23.70 9.19 19.44
CA GLU A 69 -25.12 9.37 19.12
C GLU A 69 -26.06 9.33 20.36
N GLU A 70 -25.51 9.14 21.57
CA GLU A 70 -26.20 9.29 22.87
C GLU A 70 -25.75 10.56 23.59
#